data_AF-A0A379YRQ1-F1
#
_entry.id   AF-A0A379YRQ1-F1
#
_cell.length_a   1.000
_cell.length_b   1.000
_cell.length_c   1.000
_cell.angle_alpha   90.00
_cell.angle_beta   90.00
_cell.angle_gamma   90.00
#
_symmetry.space_group_name_H-M   'P 1'
#
loop_
_entity.id
_entity.type
_entity.pdbx_description
1 polymer ?
#
loop_
_entity_poly.entity_id
_entity_poly.type
_entity_poly.pdbx_seq_one_letter_code
_entity_poly.pdbx_strand_id
1 'polypeptide(L)' 'MSRILVLKSSILGDYSQSGKLVDFFVQQWSEAHPSDSFTFRDLANPTLPELDGEVIGGFSAGDKPLTPHQQKNAGAFR' A
#
# COMPACT_ATOMS: atom_id res chain seq x y z
N MET A 1 20.65 -0.90 -9.19
CA MET A 1 19.99 -0.38 -7.98
C MET A 1 18.54 -0.15 -8.30
N SER A 2 17.69 -1.07 -7.86
CA SER A 2 16.25 -1.01 -8.01
C SER A 2 15.60 -0.51 -6.71
N ARG A 3 14.43 0.12 -6.84
CA ARG A 3 13.56 0.47 -5.72
C ARG A 3 12.30 -0.38 -5.84
N ILE A 4 12.10 -1.29 -4.89
CA ILE A 4 11.08 -2.33 -4.96
C ILE A 4 9.97 -2.00 -3.98
N LEU A 5 8.76 -1.82 -4.49
CA LEU A 5 7.56 -1.67 -3.68
C LEU A 5 6.89 -3.03 -3.49
N VAL A 6 6.81 -3.48 -2.24
CA VAL A 6 6.15 -4.73 -1.86
C VAL A 6 4.77 -4.40 -1.31
N LEU A 7 3.74 -4.84 -2.02
CA LEU A 7 2.34 -4.68 -1.62
C LEU A 7 1.82 -6.00 -1.05
N LYS A 8 1.47 -6.02 0.23
CA LYS A 8 0.76 -7.14 0.86
C LYS A 8 -0.72 -6.79 0.98
N SER A 9 -1.61 -7.68 0.57
CA SER A 9 -3.06 -7.45 0.57
C SER A 9 -3.88 -8.54 1.25
N SER A 10 -3.21 -9.59 1.74
CA SER A 10 -3.89 -10.69 2.42
C SER A 10 -4.44 -10.24 3.76
N ILE A 11 -5.72 -10.51 3.99
CA ILE A 11 -6.41 -10.23 5.26
C ILE A 11 -6.04 -11.19 6.42
N LEU A 12 -5.26 -12.23 6.14
CA LEU A 12 -4.93 -13.29 7.10
C LEU A 12 -3.74 -12.98 8.03
N GLY A 13 -3.14 -11.79 7.95
CA GLY A 13 -1.99 -11.41 8.78
C GLY A 13 -0.86 -12.46 8.73
N ASP A 14 -0.38 -12.88 9.89
CA ASP A 14 0.69 -13.89 10.04
C ASP A 14 0.33 -15.29 9.49
N TYR A 15 -0.96 -15.58 9.31
CA TYR A 15 -1.43 -16.82 8.67
C TYR A 15 -1.42 -16.74 7.14
N SER A 16 -1.09 -15.58 6.57
CA SER A 16 -1.03 -15.37 5.12
C SER A 16 0.04 -16.22 4.46
N GLN A 17 -0.38 -17.13 3.58
CA GLN A 17 0.55 -17.91 2.75
C GLN A 17 1.20 -17.05 1.66
N SER A 18 0.43 -16.14 1.04
CA SER A 18 1.00 -15.19 0.08
C SER A 18 1.97 -14.21 0.74
N GLY A 19 1.70 -13.79 1.98
CA GLY A 19 2.61 -12.98 2.78
C GLY A 19 3.94 -13.66 3.04
N LYS A 20 3.91 -14.94 3.48
CA LYS A 20 5.10 -15.77 3.67
C LYS A 20 5.90 -15.98 2.39
N LEU A 21 5.21 -16.20 1.26
CA LEU A 21 5.87 -16.35 -0.05
C LEU A 21 6.58 -15.06 -0.47
N VAL A 22 5.96 -13.91 -0.23
CA VAL A 22 6.58 -12.60 -0.51
C VAL A 22 7.79 -12.35 0.40
N ASP A 23 7.71 -12.72 1.68
CA ASP A 23 8.85 -12.59 2.60
C ASP A 23 10.04 -13.45 2.15
N PHE A 24 9.77 -14.68 1.71
CA PHE A 24 10.77 -15.54 1.10
C PHE A 24 11.37 -14.92 -0.18
N PHE A 25 10.52 -14.37 -1.06
CA PHE A 25 11.00 -13.69 -2.28
C PHE A 25 11.92 -12.50 -1.95
N VAL A 26 11.55 -11.67 -0.98
CA VAL A 26 12.36 -10.52 -0.56
C VAL A 26 13.71 -10.96 -0.02
N GLN A 27 13.74 -12.02 0.80
CA GLN A 27 14.99 -12.57 1.31
C GLN A 27 15.92 -12.97 0.16
N GLN A 28 15.43 -13.81 -0.76
CA GLN A 28 16.22 -14.27 -1.91
C GLN A 28 16.67 -13.12 -2.81
N TRP A 29 15.81 -12.11 -3.02
CA TRP A 29 16.15 -10.97 -3.85
C TRP A 29 17.23 -10.10 -3.20
N SER A 30 17.13 -9.85 -1.90
CA SER A 30 18.09 -9.05 -1.14
C SER A 30 19.49 -9.68 -1.16
N GLU A 31 19.56 -11.01 -1.05
CA GLU A 31 20.82 -11.77 -1.16
C GLU A 31 21.44 -11.63 -2.56
N ALA A 32 20.63 -11.73 -3.62
CA ALA A 32 21.09 -11.62 -5.01
C ALA A 32 21.38 -10.17 -5.45
N HIS A 33 20.73 -9.18 -4.84
CA HIS A 33 20.78 -7.77 -5.23
C HIS A 33 20.98 -6.87 -4.00
N PRO A 34 22.16 -6.93 -3.34
CA PRO A 34 22.39 -6.22 -2.07
C PRO A 34 22.36 -4.69 -2.18
N SER A 35 22.43 -4.14 -3.41
CA SER A 35 22.31 -2.71 -3.65
C SER A 35 20.87 -2.22 -3.78
N ASP A 36 19.90 -3.13 -3.89
CA ASP A 36 18.49 -2.77 -4.09
C ASP A 36 17.82 -2.40 -2.76
N SER A 37 16.74 -1.63 -2.85
CA SER A 37 16.02 -1.12 -1.68
C SER A 37 14.55 -1.50 -1.73
N PHE A 38 13.96 -1.73 -0.56
CA PHE A 38 12.58 -2.16 -0.42
C PHE A 38 11.73 -1.12 0.32
N THR A 39 10.48 -0.97 -0.10
CA THR A 39 9.43 -0.26 0.63
C THR A 39 8.26 -1.21 0.77
N PHE A 40 7.74 -1.37 1.98
CA PHE A 40 6.64 -2.29 2.27
C PHE A 40 5.37 -1.50 2.53
N ARG A 41 4.28 -1.92 1.91
CA ARG A 41 2.95 -1.40 2.20
C ARG A 41 1.97 -2.56 2.38
N ASP A 42 1.46 -2.67 3.60
CA ASP A 42 0.33 -3.53 3.93
C ASP A 42 -0.97 -2.78 3.62
N LEU A 43 -1.77 -3.33 2.71
CA LEU A 43 -3.05 -2.79 2.28
C LEU A 43 -4.21 -3.33 3.12
N ALA A 44 -3.97 -4.34 3.95
CA ALA A 44 -4.93 -4.91 4.88
C ALA A 44 -4.79 -4.32 6.30
N ASN A 45 -3.69 -3.61 6.60
CA ASN A 45 -3.45 -3.03 7.93
C ASN A 45 -2.61 -1.73 7.89
N PRO A 46 -3.22 -0.54 8.06
CA PRO A 46 -4.66 -0.32 8.11
C PRO A 46 -5.29 -0.55 6.74
N THR A 47 -6.54 -1.04 6.72
CA THR A 47 -7.28 -1.22 5.48
C THR A 47 -7.44 0.10 4.73
N LEU A 48 -7.30 0.05 3.40
CA LEU A 48 -7.61 1.20 2.56
C LEU A 48 -9.09 1.60 2.70
N PRO A 49 -9.41 2.90 2.62
CA PRO A 49 -10.79 3.36 2.62
C PRO A 49 -11.47 2.93 1.33
N GLU A 50 -12.78 2.69 1.42
CA GLU A 50 -13.59 2.38 0.25
C GLU A 50 -13.66 3.56 -0.71
N LEU A 51 -13.75 3.26 -2.01
CA LEU A 51 -13.95 4.25 -3.05
C LEU A 51 -15.44 4.52 -3.22
N ASP A 52 -15.99 5.42 -2.40
CA ASP A 52 -17.34 5.93 -2.56
C ASP A 52 -17.39 7.17 -3.49
N GLY A 53 -18.60 7.63 -3.82
CA GLY A 53 -18.80 8.77 -4.72
C GLY A 53 -18.19 10.08 -4.22
N GLU A 54 -18.13 10.30 -2.91
CA GLU A 54 -17.51 11.49 -2.33
C GLU A 54 -15.99 11.43 -2.44
N VAL A 55 -15.40 10.27 -2.14
CA VAL A 55 -13.95 10.01 -2.27
C VAL A 55 -13.50 10.14 -3.73
N ILE A 56 -14.27 9.60 -4.69
CA ILE A 56 -14.01 9.75 -6.13
C ILE A 56 -13.98 11.22 -6.54
N GLY A 57 -14.92 12.03 -6.03
CA GLY A 57 -14.94 13.48 -6.27
C GLY A 57 -13.66 14.21 -5.83
N GLY A 58 -12.98 13.68 -4.80
CA GLY A 58 -11.72 14.23 -4.30
C GLY A 58 -10.56 14.13 -5.29
N PHE A 59 -10.49 13.07 -6.11
CA PHE A 59 -9.44 12.91 -7.12
C PHE A 59 -9.52 13.96 -8.24
N SER A 60 -10.71 14.56 -8.44
CA SER A 60 -10.96 15.60 -9.46
C SER A 60 -11.11 17.00 -8.86
N ALA A 61 -10.82 17.18 -7.56
CA ALA A 61 -11.06 18.44 -6.86
C ALA A 61 -10.18 19.60 -7.35
N GLY A 62 -9.02 19.32 -7.96
CA GLY A 62 -8.04 20.33 -8.36
C GLY A 62 -7.60 21.15 -7.15
N ASP A 63 -7.71 22.48 -7.24
CA ASP A 63 -7.36 23.40 -6.14
C ASP A 63 -8.52 23.62 -5.15
N LYS A 64 -9.68 22.98 -5.35
CA LYS A 64 -10.80 23.12 -4.42
C LYS A 64 -10.46 22.42 -3.09
N PRO A 65 -10.84 23.02 -1.95
CA PRO A 65 -10.64 22.37 -0.66
C PRO A 65 -11.40 21.03 -0.61
N LEU A 66 -10.71 19.98 -0.19
CA LEU A 66 -11.30 18.67 0.04
C LEU A 66 -12.30 18.73 1.21
N THR A 67 -13.39 17.98 1.12
CA THR A 67 -14.32 17.79 2.25
C THR A 67 -13.62 17.06 3.40
N PRO A 68 -14.14 17.12 4.64
CA PRO A 68 -13.56 16.37 5.76
C PRO A 68 -13.42 14.85 5.49
N HIS A 69 -14.40 14.24 4.82
CA HIS A 69 -14.35 12.82 4.45
C HIS A 69 -13.27 12.53 3.40
N GLN A 70 -13.13 13.38 2.38
CA GLN A 70 -12.06 13.30 1.40
C GLN A 70 -10.67 13.47 2.04
N GLN A 71 -10.50 14.42 2.96
CA GLN A 71 -9.23 14.63 3.68
C GLN A 71 -8.84 13.42 4.52
N LYS A 72 -9.82 12.86 5.25
CA LYS A 72 -9.63 11.66 6.07
C LYS A 72 -9.13 10.47 5.23
N ASN A 73 -9.70 10.28 4.04
CA ASN A 73 -9.39 9.13 3.19
C ASN A 73 -8.18 9.35 2.27
N ALA A 74 -7.87 10.59 1.90
CA ALA A 74 -6.71 10.92 1.07
C ALA A 74 -5.37 10.51 1.72
N GLY A 75 -5.28 10.60 3.05
CA GLY A 75 -4.10 10.17 3.80
C GLY A 75 -3.87 8.66 3.77
N ALA A 76 -4.93 7.86 3.58
CA ALA A 76 -4.85 6.41 3.63
C ALA A 76 -4.41 5.76 2.31
N PHE A 77 -4.40 6.51 1.19
CA PHE A 77 -3.86 6.07 -0.10
C PHE A 77 -2.38 6.45 -0.31
N ARG A 78 -1.79 7.22 0.61
CA ARG A 78 -0.36 7.58 0.61
C ARG A 78 0.46 6.51 1.30
#